data_AF-A0A9E5V2D0-F1
#
_entry.id   AF-A0A9E5V2D0-F1
#
_cell.length_a   1.000
_cell.length_b   1.000
_cell.length_c   1.000
_cell.angle_alpha   90.00
_cell.angle_beta   90.00
_cell.angle_gamma   90.00
#
_symmetry.space_group_name_H-M   'P 1'
#
loop_
_entity.id
_entity.type
_entity.pdbx_description
1 polymer ?
#
loop_
_entity_poly.entity_id
_entity_poly.type
_entity_poly.pdbx_seq_one_letter_code
_entity_poly.pdbx_strand_id
1 'polypeptide(L)'
;MESINYNRPHRSIIRCKAKMRLLQIADECFEAIDEALLKELAATLFHSNQYQILYQQCQSKQDTKSADTKLVTELVETYQRISKRQSDPMVSRLNALL
;
A
#
# COMPACT_ATOMS: atom_id res chain seq x y z
N MET A 1 -9.00 -8.86 27.52
CA MET A 1 -9.79 -7.68 27.10
C MET A 1 -9.03 -7.05 25.94
N GLU A 2 -9.46 -7.29 24.70
CA GLU A 2 -8.84 -6.69 23.52
C GLU A 2 -9.28 -5.23 23.45
N SER A 3 -8.36 -4.31 23.72
CA SER A 3 -8.59 -2.88 23.58
C SER A 3 -8.84 -2.58 22.10
N ILE A 4 -10.11 -2.43 21.72
CA ILE A 4 -10.51 -2.00 20.38
C ILE A 4 -10.01 -0.56 20.22
N ASN A 5 -8.85 -0.42 19.59
CA ASN A 5 -8.22 0.86 19.37
C ASN A 5 -8.96 1.56 18.21
N TYR A 6 -9.95 2.40 18.54
CA TYR A 6 -10.77 3.17 17.59
C TYR A 6 -9.96 4.16 16.72
N ASN A 7 -8.67 4.33 17.01
CA ASN A 7 -7.73 5.10 16.20
C ASN A 7 -7.06 4.28 15.08
N ARG A 8 -7.42 3.00 14.91
CA ARG A 8 -6.94 2.24 13.75
C ARG A 8 -7.51 2.84 12.47
N PRO A 9 -6.67 3.30 11.55
CA PRO A 9 -7.12 3.85 10.29
C PRO A 9 -7.80 2.75 9.51
N HIS A 10 -8.94 3.10 8.93
CA HIS A 10 -9.66 2.19 8.06
C HIS A 10 -8.74 1.80 6.91
N ARG A 11 -8.45 0.50 6.77
CA ARG A 11 -7.64 -0.07 5.68
C ARG A 11 -8.07 0.46 4.31
N SER A 12 -9.38 0.68 4.16
CA SER A 12 -10.02 1.29 2.99
C SER A 12 -9.52 2.71 2.69
N ILE A 13 -9.27 3.52 3.71
CA ILE A 13 -8.79 4.91 3.59
C ILE A 13 -7.34 4.93 3.13
N ILE A 14 -6.47 4.11 3.74
CA ILE A 14 -5.05 4.02 3.34
C ILE A 14 -4.96 3.57 1.88
N ARG A 15 -5.71 2.53 1.49
CA ARG A 15 -5.76 2.07 0.10
C ARG A 15 -6.28 3.16 -0.85
N CYS A 16 -7.34 3.88 -0.48
CA CYS A 16 -7.89 4.96 -1.28
C CYS A 16 -6.87 6.10 -1.48
N LYS A 17 -6.17 6.51 -0.42
CA LYS A 17 -5.10 7.51 -0.47
C LYS A 17 -3.93 7.06 -1.36
N ALA A 18 -3.52 5.79 -1.28
CA ALA A 18 -2.47 5.23 -2.12
C ALA A 18 -2.88 5.20 -3.59
N LYS A 19 -4.09 4.72 -3.90
CA LYS A 19 -4.65 4.77 -5.26
C LYS A 19 -4.66 6.20 -5.80
N MET A 20 -5.07 7.17 -4.99
CA MET A 20 -5.12 8.57 -5.43
C MET A 20 -3.73 9.14 -5.73
N ARG A 21 -2.72 8.81 -4.93
CA ARG A 21 -1.33 9.15 -5.25
C ARG A 21 -0.84 8.47 -6.53
N LEU A 22 -1.15 7.19 -6.72
CA LEU A 22 -0.79 6.49 -7.95
C LEU A 22 -1.44 7.13 -9.18
N LEU A 23 -2.71 7.52 -9.09
CA LEU A 23 -3.40 8.24 -10.18
C LEU A 23 -2.76 9.61 -10.47
N GLN A 24 -2.36 10.36 -9.44
CA GLN A 24 -1.66 11.63 -9.61
C GLN A 24 -0.29 11.48 -10.28
N ILE A 25 0.39 10.35 -10.05
CA ILE A 25 1.70 10.07 -10.66
C ILE A 25 1.53 9.46 -12.08
N ALA A 26 0.46 8.71 -12.30
CA ALA A 26 0.18 8.02 -13.56
C ALA A 26 -0.40 8.93 -14.66
N ASP A 27 -0.85 10.15 -14.33
CA ASP A 27 -1.33 11.14 -15.31
C ASP A 27 -0.28 11.47 -16.39
N GLU A 28 1.00 11.17 -16.15
CA GLU A 28 2.10 11.34 -17.13
C GLU A 28 2.38 10.09 -18.01
N CYS A 29 1.92 8.89 -17.62
CA CYS A 29 2.14 7.63 -18.33
C CYS A 29 1.01 6.63 -17.99
N PHE A 30 -0.10 6.69 -18.74
CA PHE A 30 -1.27 5.87 -18.49
C PHE A 30 -1.05 4.39 -18.83
N GLU A 31 -0.63 3.60 -17.84
CA GLU A 31 -1.08 2.21 -17.69
C GLU A 31 -2.21 2.18 -16.65
N ALA A 32 -3.30 1.47 -16.94
CA ALA A 32 -4.39 1.31 -16.01
C ALA A 32 -3.87 0.69 -14.69
N ILE A 33 -4.22 1.30 -13.54
CA ILE A 33 -3.80 0.77 -12.24
C ILE A 33 -4.37 -0.64 -12.05
N ASP A 34 -3.49 -1.59 -11.76
CA ASP A 34 -3.88 -2.94 -11.37
C ASP A 34 -4.45 -2.91 -9.93
N GLU A 35 -5.78 -2.88 -9.87
CA GLU A 35 -6.55 -2.93 -8.63
C GLU A 35 -6.35 -4.24 -7.85
N ALA A 36 -6.08 -5.35 -8.53
CA ALA A 36 -5.86 -6.64 -7.89
C ALA A 36 -4.53 -6.62 -7.14
N LEU A 37 -3.46 -6.18 -7.81
CA LEU A 37 -2.14 -6.01 -7.21
C LEU A 37 -2.20 -5.02 -6.03
N LEU A 38 -2.85 -3.86 -6.20
CA LEU A 38 -2.98 -2.89 -5.11
C LEU A 38 -3.72 -3.45 -3.91
N LYS A 39 -4.78 -4.24 -4.13
CA LYS A 39 -5.55 -4.89 -3.05
C LYS A 39 -4.72 -5.94 -2.33
N GLU A 40 -3.93 -6.73 -3.06
CA GLU A 40 -3.07 -7.75 -2.49
C GLU A 40 -1.93 -7.13 -1.67
N LEU A 41 -1.25 -6.11 -2.20
CA LEU A 41 -0.20 -5.39 -1.46
C LEU A 41 -0.74 -4.74 -0.20
N ALA A 42 -1.91 -4.10 -0.29
CA ALA A 42 -2.57 -3.54 0.88
C ALA A 42 -2.89 -4.63 1.92
N ALA A 43 -3.43 -5.78 1.49
CA ALA A 43 -3.69 -6.90 2.38
C ALA A 43 -2.40 -7.39 3.05
N THR A 44 -1.33 -7.67 2.32
CA THR A 44 -0.05 -8.14 2.87
C THR A 44 0.53 -7.15 3.89
N LEU A 45 0.50 -5.86 3.56
CA LEU A 45 1.01 -4.78 4.40
C LEU A 45 0.23 -4.68 5.72
N PHE A 46 -1.09 -4.84 5.69
CA PHE A 46 -1.96 -4.82 6.89
C PHE A 46 -1.94 -6.10 7.72
N HIS A 47 -1.49 -7.22 7.15
CA HIS A 47 -1.29 -8.47 7.90
C HIS A 47 0.11 -8.58 8.51
N SER A 48 1.03 -7.66 8.18
CA SER A 48 2.35 -7.65 8.79
C SER A 48 2.29 -7.32 10.29
N ASN A 49 3.07 -8.03 11.10
CA ASN A 49 3.21 -7.72 12.52
C ASN A 49 3.78 -6.30 12.75
N GLN A 50 4.55 -5.79 11.79
CA GLN A 50 5.09 -4.44 11.82
C GLN A 50 3.98 -3.37 11.81
N TYR A 51 2.92 -3.58 11.03
CA TYR A 51 1.75 -2.69 11.03
C TYR A 51 1.05 -2.65 12.39
N GLN A 52 0.88 -3.81 13.04
CA GLN A 52 0.25 -3.85 14.36
C GLN A 52 1.06 -3.09 15.41
N ILE A 53 2.38 -3.22 15.38
CA ILE A 53 3.30 -2.53 16.30
C ILE A 53 3.29 -1.01 16.05
N LEU A 54 3.31 -0.57 14.78
CA LEU A 54 3.27 0.84 14.39
C LEU A 54 2.05 1.57 14.98
N TYR A 55 0.87 0.96 14.95
CA TYR A 55 -0.34 1.57 15.51
C TYR A 55 -0.50 1.39 17.02
N GLN A 56 0.09 0.36 17.61
CA GLN A 56 0.10 0.21 19.07
C GLN A 56 0.90 1.32 19.76
N GLN A 57 1.92 1.84 19.08
CA GLN A 57 2.76 2.93 19.60
C GLN A 57 2.17 4.33 19.35
N CYS A 58 1.11 4.46 18.55
CA CYS A 58 0.48 5.74 18.27
C CYS A 58 -0.43 6.18 19.44
N GLN A 59 -0.02 7.21 20.16
CA GLN A 59 -0.78 7.75 21.30
C GLN A 59 -1.62 8.98 20.93
N SER A 60 -1.26 9.67 19.85
CA SER A 60 -1.96 10.87 19.39
C SER A 60 -2.57 10.71 17.98
N LYS A 61 -3.53 11.57 17.65
CA LYS A 61 -4.07 11.72 16.28
C LYS A 61 -3.01 12.14 15.27
N GLN A 62 -1.92 12.76 15.72
CA GLN A 62 -0.84 13.21 14.86
C GLN A 62 0.10 12.05 14.52
N ASP A 63 0.34 11.15 15.47
CA ASP A 63 1.13 9.93 15.26
C ASP A 63 0.43 8.98 14.29
N THR A 64 -0.90 8.83 14.40
CA THR A 64 -1.65 8.03 13.44
C THR A 64 -1.65 8.62 12.03
N LYS A 65 -1.71 9.95 11.90
CA LYS A 65 -1.59 10.62 10.60
C LYS A 65 -0.21 10.42 9.96
N SER A 66 0.83 10.44 10.78
CA SER A 66 2.21 10.14 10.38
C SER A 66 2.33 8.69 9.91
N ALA A 67 1.83 7.73 10.70
CA ALA A 67 1.81 6.31 10.35
C ALA A 67 1.03 6.05 9.06
N ASP A 68 -0.14 6.66 8.89
CA ASP A 68 -0.93 6.60 7.65
C ASP A 68 -0.12 7.05 6.45
N THR A 69 0.56 8.19 6.58
CA THR A 69 1.34 8.78 5.48
C THR A 69 2.49 7.85 5.08
N LYS A 70 3.18 7.27 6.07
CA LYS A 70 4.26 6.30 5.83
C LYS A 70 3.75 5.08 5.07
N LEU A 71 2.63 4.50 5.49
CA LEU A 71 2.08 3.31 4.85
C LEU A 71 1.53 3.59 3.46
N VAL A 72 0.93 4.76 3.25
CA VAL A 72 0.54 5.20 1.91
C VAL A 72 1.77 5.30 1.01
N THR A 73 2.87 5.91 1.48
CA THR A 73 4.12 5.99 0.72
C THR A 73 4.69 4.61 0.42
N GLU A 74 4.81 3.74 1.43
CA GLU A 74 5.35 2.39 1.27
C GLU A 74 4.53 1.54 0.28
N LEU A 75 3.21 1.63 0.36
CA LEU A 75 2.30 0.94 -0.55
C LEU A 75 2.47 1.43 -2.00
N VAL A 76 2.57 2.75 -2.20
CA VAL A 76 2.78 3.36 -3.52
C VAL A 76 4.14 2.97 -4.10
N GLU A 77 5.22 3.08 -3.33
CA GLU A 77 6.57 2.74 -3.79
C GLU A 77 6.71 1.24 -4.11
N THR A 78 6.09 0.38 -3.29
CA THR A 78 6.10 -1.07 -3.52
C THR A 78 5.32 -1.41 -4.78
N TYR A 79 4.14 -0.80 -4.97
CA TYR A 79 3.36 -0.97 -6.19
C TYR A 79 4.18 -0.55 -7.42
N GLN A 80 4.78 0.64 -7.40
CA GLN A 80 5.59 1.13 -8.52
C GLN A 80 6.79 0.23 -8.82
N ARG A 81 7.47 -0.27 -7.78
CA ARG A 81 8.61 -1.18 -7.94
C ARG A 81 8.18 -2.50 -8.59
N ILE A 82 7.04 -3.04 -8.20
CA ILE A 82 6.51 -4.30 -8.76
C ILE A 82 6.01 -4.08 -10.19
N SER A 83 5.20 -3.04 -10.42
CA SER A 83 4.68 -2.68 -11.73
C SER A 83 5.83 -2.46 -12.73
N LYS A 84 6.87 -1.70 -12.35
CA LYS A 84 8.07 -1.52 -13.19
C LYS A 84 8.85 -2.82 -13.45
N ARG A 85 8.85 -3.76 -12.50
CA ARG A 85 9.47 -5.08 -12.70
C ARG A 85 8.62 -5.99 -13.57
N GLN A 86 7.30 -5.89 -13.52
CA GLN A 86 6.41 -6.64 -14.40
C GLN A 86 6.54 -6.18 -15.87
N SER A 87 6.81 -4.89 -16.09
CA SER A 87 7.17 -4.37 -17.41
C SER A 87 8.58 -4.77 -17.89
N ASP A 88 9.38 -5.44 -17.06
CA ASP A 88 10.67 -5.99 -17.48
C ASP A 88 10.43 -7.20 -18.40
N PRO A 89 10.94 -7.19 -19.65
CA PRO A 89 10.71 -8.26 -20.61
C PRO A 89 11.23 -9.62 -20.14
N MET A 90 12.24 -9.66 -19.27
CA MET A 90 12.75 -10.91 -18.68
C MET A 90 11.76 -11.48 -17.65
N VAL A 91 11.19 -10.63 -16.80
CA VAL A 91 10.19 -11.02 -15.79
C VAL A 91 8.88 -11.43 -16.48
N SER A 92 8.46 -10.69 -17.51
CA SER A 92 7.30 -11.04 -18.32
C SER A 92 7.46 -12.42 -18.98
N ARG A 93 8.65 -12.70 -19.55
CA ARG A 93 8.97 -14.03 -20.09
C ARG A 93 8.96 -15.14 -19.04
N LEU A 94 9.50 -14.90 -17.85
CA LEU A 94 9.49 -15.88 -16.77
C LEU A 94 8.07 -16.14 -16.25
N ASN A 95 7.26 -15.10 -16.09
CA ASN A 95 5.87 -15.22 -15.66
C ASN A 95 4.99 -15.92 -16.71
N ALA A 96 5.31 -15.83 -17.99
CA ALA A 96 4.59 -16.55 -19.05
C ALA A 96 4.91 -18.05 -19.10
N LEU A 97 5.96 -18.50 -18.39
CA LEU A 97 6.38 -19.90 -18.31
C LEU A 97 5.90 -20.59 -17.02
N LEU A 98 5.25 -19.85 -16.11
CA LEU A 98 4.61 -20.34 -14.89
C LEU A 98 3.11 -20.50 -15.12
#